data_AF-A0A1F9UE75-F1
#
_entry.id   AF-A0A1F9UE75-F1
#
_cell.length_a   1.000
_cell.length_b   1.000
_cell.length_c   1.000
_cell.angle_alpha   90.00
_cell.angle_beta   90.00
_cell.angle_gamma   90.00
#
_symmetry.space_group_name_H-M   'P 1'
#
loop_
_entity.id
_entity.type
_entity.pdbx_description
1 polymer ?
#
loop_
_entity_poly.entity_id
_entity_poly.type
_entity_poly.pdbx_seq_one_letter_code
_entity_poly.pdbx_strand_id
1 'polypeptide(L)'
;MLTHYCRKRCPEHLHDRVKLTFRIEGLIVTLFERRPSFPDKTRWVECDVARFRYFKNRNQWALYWRDSKRRQGRHLYDRLRPNRSIEPLLAEVDKDPAGIFWG
;
A
#
# COMPACT_ATOMS: atom_id res chain seq x y z
N MET A 1 3.23 14.59 -1.30
CA MET A 1 3.24 13.73 -0.09
C MET A 1 3.39 12.24 -0.43
N LEU A 2 2.42 11.59 -1.10
CA LEU A 2 2.54 10.16 -1.52
C LEU A 2 3.72 9.91 -2.48
N THR A 3 3.99 10.82 -3.42
CA THR A 3 5.16 10.75 -4.30
C THR A 3 6.49 10.81 -3.53
N HIS A 4 6.54 11.62 -2.45
CA HIS A 4 7.72 11.72 -1.59
C HIS A 4 7.91 10.44 -0.76
N TYR A 5 6.81 9.90 -0.22
CA TYR A 5 6.81 8.62 0.49
C TYR A 5 7.37 7.48 -0.39
N CYS A 6 6.90 7.35 -1.64
CA CYS A 6 7.39 6.31 -2.55
C CYS A 6 8.89 6.45 -2.87
N ARG A 7 9.38 7.68 -3.09
CA ARG A 7 10.81 7.95 -3.32
C ARG A 7 11.68 7.63 -2.12
N LYS A 8 11.20 7.90 -0.90
CA LYS A 8 11.97 7.61 0.33
C LYS A 8 12.11 6.10 0.56
N ARG A 9 11.08 5.31 0.25
CA ARG A 9 11.07 3.86 0.50
C ARG A 9 11.82 3.06 -0.57
N CYS A 10 11.91 3.58 -1.79
CA CYS A 10 12.67 2.98 -2.88
C CYS A 10 13.87 3.86 -3.23
N PRO A 11 15.06 3.61 -2.64
CA PRO A 11 16.31 4.24 -3.05
C PRO A 11 16.56 4.09 -4.55
N GLU A 12 17.24 5.05 -5.17
CA GLU A 12 17.46 5.05 -6.63
C GLU A 12 18.16 3.79 -7.14
N HIS A 13 19.07 3.21 -6.36
CA HIS A 13 19.78 1.98 -6.69
C HIS A 13 18.91 0.70 -6.65
N LEU A 14 17.68 0.77 -6.12
CA LEU A 14 16.71 -0.34 -6.09
C LEU A 14 15.59 -0.17 -7.13
N HIS A 15 15.52 0.96 -7.85
CA HIS A 15 14.50 1.22 -8.87
C HIS A 15 14.48 0.20 -10.02
N ASP A 16 15.61 -0.47 -10.26
CA ASP A 16 15.73 -1.49 -11.30
C ASP A 16 15.11 -2.84 -10.88
N ARG A 17 14.74 -3.02 -9.60
CA ARG A 17 14.27 -4.32 -9.07
C ARG A 17 12.89 -4.26 -8.45
N VAL A 18 12.53 -3.17 -7.77
CA VAL A 18 11.19 -2.97 -7.18
C VAL A 18 10.82 -1.49 -7.27
N LYS A 19 9.59 -1.17 -7.68
CA LYS A 19 9.07 0.21 -7.69
C LYS A 19 7.83 0.28 -6.80
N LEU A 20 7.95 0.94 -5.66
CA LEU A 20 6.78 1.30 -4.86
C LEU A 20 6.08 2.49 -5.52
N THR A 21 4.79 2.35 -5.77
CA THR A 21 3.98 3.40 -6.40
C THR A 21 2.55 3.34 -5.86
N PHE A 22 1.73 4.28 -6.28
CA PHE A 22 0.33 4.34 -5.88
C PHE A 22 -0.57 4.66 -7.06
N ARG A 23 -1.83 4.25 -6.95
CA ARG A 23 -2.92 4.63 -7.85
C ARG A 23 -4.05 5.22 -7.04
N ILE A 24 -4.77 6.16 -7.64
CA ILE A 24 -5.93 6.82 -7.03
C ILE A 24 -7.14 6.50 -7.90
N GLU A 25 -8.16 5.91 -7.27
CA GLU A 25 -9.41 5.51 -7.90
C GLU A 25 -10.55 6.12 -7.07
N GLY A 26 -11.00 7.31 -7.46
CA GLY A 26 -11.99 8.07 -6.71
C GLY A 26 -11.49 8.47 -5.32
N LEU A 27 -12.05 7.85 -4.27
CA LEU A 27 -11.69 8.11 -2.86
C LEU A 27 -10.80 7.00 -2.27
N ILE A 28 -10.23 6.17 -3.13
CA ILE A 28 -9.39 5.05 -2.74
C ILE A 28 -7.99 5.32 -3.27
N VAL A 29 -7.00 5.27 -2.39
CA VAL A 29 -5.59 5.24 -2.72
C VAL A 29 -5.13 3.80 -2.52
N THR A 30 -4.53 3.19 -3.53
CA THR A 30 -3.90 1.88 -3.42
C THR A 30 -2.39 2.05 -3.55
N LEU A 31 -1.65 1.66 -2.51
CA LEU A 31 -0.20 1.52 -2.55
C LEU A 31 0.12 0.13 -3.07
N PHE A 32 1.03 0.04 -4.04
CA PHE A 32 1.42 -1.22 -4.65
C PHE A 32 2.88 -1.23 -5.08
N GLU A 33 3.46 -2.42 -5.10
CA GLU A 33 4.80 -2.67 -5.58
C GLU A 33 4.75 -3.23 -7.00
N ARG A 34 5.59 -2.69 -7.89
CA ARG A 34 5.89 -3.29 -9.18
C ARG A 34 7.21 -4.02 -9.08
N ARG A 35 7.22 -5.33 -9.37
CA ARG A 35 8.43 -6.15 -9.38
C ARG A 35 8.42 -7.16 -10.53
N PRO A 36 9.59 -7.65 -10.98
CA PRO A 36 9.66 -8.79 -11.88
C PRO A 36 8.95 -10.01 -11.28
N SER A 37 8.18 -10.71 -12.10
CA SER A 37 7.50 -11.94 -11.69
C SER A 37 8.52 -12.99 -11.27
N PHE A 38 8.17 -13.84 -10.30
CA PHE A 38 9.05 -14.94 -9.91
C PHE A 38 9.27 -15.98 -11.02
N PRO A 39 8.23 -16.44 -11.75
CA PRO A 39 8.39 -17.43 -12.80
C PRO A 39 9.03 -16.88 -14.08
N ASP A 40 8.84 -15.59 -14.36
CA ASP A 40 9.33 -14.94 -15.57
C ASP A 40 9.79 -13.51 -15.25
N LYS A 41 11.11 -13.33 -15.14
CA LYS A 41 11.73 -12.05 -14.78
C LYS A 41 11.59 -10.97 -15.86
N THR A 42 11.15 -11.33 -17.07
CA THR A 42 10.86 -10.36 -18.14
C THR A 42 9.49 -9.70 -17.97
N ARG A 43 8.58 -10.35 -17.21
CA ARG A 43 7.24 -9.83 -16.91
C ARG A 43 7.24 -9.08 -15.60
N TRP A 44 6.60 -7.92 -15.59
CA TRP A 44 6.36 -7.14 -14.38
C TRP A 44 4.97 -7.45 -13.82
N VAL A 45 4.89 -7.60 -12.50
CA VAL A 45 3.63 -7.77 -11.77
C VAL A 45 3.43 -6.64 -10.78
N GLU A 46 2.17 -6.28 -10.54
CA GLU A 46 1.77 -5.32 -9.52
C GLU A 46 1.20 -6.07 -8.31
N CYS A 47 1.79 -5.86 -7.14
CA CYS A 47 1.36 -6.43 -5.88
C CYS A 47 0.78 -5.30 -5.02
N ASP A 48 -0.55 -5.30 -4.84
CA ASP A 48 -1.20 -4.37 -3.90
C ASP A 48 -0.64 -4.61 -2.48
N VAL A 49 -0.07 -3.56 -1.88
CA VAL A 49 0.47 -3.56 -0.50
C VAL A 49 -0.64 -3.17 0.48
N ALA A 50 -1.19 -1.97 0.29
CA ALA A 50 -2.17 -1.40 1.20
C ALA A 50 -3.21 -0.57 0.45
N ARG A 51 -4.40 -0.47 1.01
CA ARG A 51 -5.44 0.43 0.51
C ARG A 51 -5.89 1.41 1.58
N PHE A 52 -6.04 2.66 1.17
CA PHE A 52 -6.54 3.73 2.00
C PHE A 52 -7.84 4.22 1.39
N ARG A 53 -8.92 4.25 2.17
CA ARG A 53 -10.21 4.75 1.72
C ARG A 53 -10.57 5.99 2.50
N TYR A 54 -10.90 7.05 1.79
CA TYR A 54 -11.42 8.27 2.38
C TYR A 54 -12.95 8.23 2.50
N PHE A 55 -13.44 8.45 3.71
CA PHE A 55 -14.85 8.54 4.07
C PHE A 55 -15.23 10.01 4.24
N LYS A 56 -15.84 10.59 3.19
CA LYS A 56 -16.26 12.00 3.17
C LYS A 56 -17.16 12.39 4.34
N ASN A 57 -18.11 11.52 4.71
CA ASN A 57 -19.05 11.77 5.81
C ASN A 57 -18.37 11.91 7.19
N ARG A 58 -17.19 11.32 7.37
CA ARG A 58 -16.42 11.35 8.63
C ARG A 58 -15.15 12.17 8.52
N ASN A 59 -14.81 12.68 7.34
CA ASN A 59 -13.54 13.33 7.03
C ASN A 59 -12.34 12.51 7.54
N GLN A 60 -12.34 11.21 7.22
CA GLN A 60 -11.35 10.26 7.73
C GLN A 60 -10.92 9.26 6.67
N TRP A 61 -9.66 8.85 6.74
CA TRP A 61 -9.04 7.75 6.03
C TRP A 61 -9.05 6.49 6.87
N ALA A 62 -9.36 5.36 6.27
CA ALA A 62 -9.19 4.05 6.89
C ALA A 62 -8.21 3.20 6.08
N LEU A 63 -7.44 2.38 6.78
CA LEU A 63 -6.46 1.46 6.22
C LEU A 63 -7.08 0.07 6.03
N TYR A 64 -6.83 -0.53 4.87
CA TYR A 64 -7.24 -1.86 4.50
C TYR A 64 -6.02 -2.66 4.04
N TRP A 65 -5.97 -3.91 4.46
CA TRP A 65 -4.96 -4.89 4.03
C TRP A 65 -5.63 -5.97 3.16
N ARG A 66 -4.81 -6.68 2.39
CA ARG A 66 -5.27 -7.75 1.50
C ARG A 66 -4.76 -9.08 2.02
N ASP A 67 -5.67 -10.05 2.16
CA ASP A 67 -5.28 -11.42 2.42
C ASP A 67 -4.73 -12.04 1.12
N SER A 68 -3.43 -12.35 1.09
CA SER A 68 -2.75 -12.97 -0.05
C SER A 68 -3.32 -14.35 -0.41
N LYS A 69 -3.99 -15.02 0.55
CA LYS A 69 -4.64 -16.33 0.35
C LYS A 69 -6.06 -16.21 -0.21
N ARG A 70 -6.66 -15.02 -0.23
CA ARG A 70 -8.05 -14.81 -0.70
C ARG A 70 -8.13 -13.71 -1.75
N ARG A 71 -8.42 -14.09 -3.00
CA ARG A 71 -8.54 -13.15 -4.15
C ARG A 71 -9.46 -11.94 -3.89
N GLN A 72 -10.47 -12.08 -3.04
CA GLN A 72 -11.53 -11.08 -2.81
C GLN A 72 -11.53 -10.47 -1.38
N GLY A 73 -10.56 -10.81 -0.51
CA GLY A 73 -10.54 -10.32 0.88
C GLY A 73 -9.77 -9.01 1.05
N ARG A 74 -10.48 -7.87 1.08
CA ARG A 74 -9.93 -6.62 1.64
C ARG A 74 -10.47 -6.48 3.05
N HIS A 75 -9.59 -6.42 4.04
CA HIS A 75 -9.96 -6.38 5.44
C HIS A 75 -9.61 -5.02 6.02
N LEU A 76 -10.53 -4.45 6.80
CA LEU A 76 -10.24 -3.24 7.57
C LEU A 76 -9.11 -3.57 8.55
N TYR A 77 -8.10 -2.71 8.61
CA TYR A 77 -7.05 -2.82 9.59
C TYR A 77 -7.56 -2.29 10.94
N ASP A 78 -7.71 -3.18 11.91
CA ASP A 78 -8.35 -2.92 13.20
C ASP A 78 -7.38 -2.38 14.26
N ARG A 79 -6.07 -2.60 14.09
CA ARG A 79 -5.02 -2.13 15.01
C ARG A 79 -4.76 -0.62 14.94
N LEU A 80 -5.28 0.06 13.91
CA LEU A 80 -5.18 1.51 13.78
C LEU A 80 -6.53 2.11 13.43
N ARG A 81 -6.98 3.07 14.25
CA ARG A 81 -8.24 3.76 14.01
C ARG A 81 -8.15 4.64 12.75
N PRO A 82 -9.27 4.84 12.02
CA PRO A 82 -9.33 5.81 10.95
C PRO A 82 -8.86 7.20 11.39
N ASN A 83 -8.13 7.89 10.52
CA ASN A 83 -7.47 9.15 10.84
C ASN A 83 -7.83 10.23 9.81
N ARG A 84 -7.91 11.51 10.21
CA ARG A 84 -8.19 12.63 9.28
C ARG A 84 -7.12 12.79 8.21
N SER A 85 -5.91 12.33 8.50
CA SER A 85 -4.74 12.37 7.63
C SER A 85 -4.31 10.94 7.27
N ILE A 86 -3.74 10.76 6.08
CA ILE A 86 -3.31 9.44 5.57
C ILE A 86 -1.90 9.09 6.07
N GLU A 87 -1.14 10.08 6.54
CA GLU A 87 0.25 9.98 6.98
C GLU A 87 0.46 8.99 8.14
N PRO A 88 -0.38 8.97 9.20
CA PRO A 88 -0.26 7.97 10.26
C PRO A 88 -0.54 6.55 9.75
N LEU A 89 -1.44 6.41 8.78
CA LEU A 89 -1.73 5.12 8.16
C LEU A 89 -0.55 4.64 7.31
N LEU A 90 0.11 5.54 6.58
CA LEU A 90 1.33 5.23 5.82
C LEU A 90 2.49 4.83 6.76
N ALA A 91 2.64 5.52 7.89
CA ALA A 91 3.65 5.18 8.89
C ALA A 91 3.39 3.80 9.53
N GLU A 92 2.13 3.41 9.70
CA GLU A 92 1.75 2.09 10.17
C GLU A 92 2.08 1.00 9.14
N VAL A 93 1.78 1.26 7.87
CA VAL A 93 2.19 0.37 6.77
C VAL A 93 3.71 0.23 6.71
N ASP A 94 4.48 1.30 6.91
CA ASP A 94 5.95 1.24 6.94
C ASP A 94 6.51 0.38 8.07
N LYS A 95 5.92 0.51 9.27
CA LYS A 95 6.33 -0.25 10.45
C LYS A 95 5.95 -1.72 10.33
N ASP A 96 4.83 -1.99 9.66
CA ASP A 96 4.21 -3.30 9.48
C ASP A 96 4.34 -4.22 10.71
N PRO A 97 3.83 -3.80 11.88
CA PRO A 97 4.00 -4.57 13.12
C PRO A 97 3.28 -5.92 13.07
N ALA A 98 2.34 -6.09 12.14
CA ALA A 98 1.62 -7.33 11.90
C ALA A 98 2.32 -8.25 10.87
N GLY A 99 3.27 -7.72 10.08
CA GLY A 99 3.92 -8.45 8.99
C GLY A 99 2.98 -8.82 7.84
N ILE A 100 1.94 -8.01 7.59
CA ILE A 100 0.87 -8.32 6.62
C ILE A 100 0.94 -7.47 5.36
N PHE A 101 1.76 -6.41 5.34
CA PHE A 101 1.84 -5.48 4.21
C PHE A 101 3.00 -5.80 3.27
N TRP A 102 4.17 -6.19 3.80
CA TRP A 102 5.40 -6.41 3.01
C TRP A 102 5.83 -7.87 2.85
N GLY A 103 4.98 -8.84 3.25
CA GLY A 103 5.25 -10.28 3.18
C GLY A 103 5.19 -10.89 1.78
#